data_AF-A0A530M1D9-F1
#
_entry.id   AF-A0A530M1D9-F1
#
_cell.length_a   1.000
_cell.length_b   1.000
_cell.length_c   1.000
_cell.angle_alpha   90.00
_cell.angle_beta   90.00
_cell.angle_gamma   90.00
#
_symmetry.space_group_name_H-M   'P 1'
#
loop_
_entity.id
_entity.type
_entity.pdbx_description
1 polymer ?
#
loop_
_entity_poly.entity_id
_entity_poly.type
_entity_poly.pdbx_seq_one_letter_code
_entity_poly.pdbx_strand_id
1 'polypeptide(L)' 'MDVYLIYELNGPHGYDKYKKLPWKAWAGLQYVLFRNGPACSNIIEGGAFWWANREDPHPDIQFAFLAGSGIE' A
#
# COMPACT_ATOMS: atom_id res chain seq x y z
N MET A 1 -2.77 -19.80 3.85
CA MET A 1 -1.39 -19.67 3.34
C MET A 1 -1.32 -18.30 2.68
N ASP A 2 -0.30 -17.50 2.98
CA ASP A 2 -0.16 -16.15 2.43
C ASP A 2 1.01 -16.13 1.45
N VAL A 3 0.85 -15.42 0.33
CA VAL A 3 1.83 -15.38 -0.77
C VAL A 3 2.06 -13.92 -1.15
N TYR A 4 3.30 -13.48 -0.97
CA TYR A 4 3.72 -12.10 -1.26
C TYR A 4 4.48 -12.04 -2.58
N LEU A 5 4.05 -11.14 -3.48
CA LEU A 5 4.83 -10.76 -4.66
C LEU A 5 5.42 -9.37 -4.43
N ILE A 6 6.74 -9.31 -4.31
CA ILE A 6 7.47 -8.06 -4.10
C ILE A 6 8.17 -7.69 -5.40
N TYR A 7 7.90 -6.47 -5.89
CA TYR A 7 8.51 -5.92 -7.09
C TYR A 7 9.38 -4.70 -6.75
N GLU A 8 10.57 -4.64 -7.32
CA GLU A 8 11.42 -3.44 -7.24
C GLU A 8 10.94 -2.40 -8.26
N LEU A 9 10.73 -1.16 -7.78
CA LEU A 9 10.34 -0.05 -8.63
C LEU A 9 11.55 0.49 -9.39
N ASN A 10 11.39 0.83 -10.67
CA ASN A 10 12.45 1.41 -11.54
C ASN A 10 12.85 2.86 -11.16
N GLY A 11 12.56 3.31 -9.93
CA GLY A 11 12.80 4.69 -9.48
C GLY A 11 11.99 5.05 -8.23
N PRO A 12 12.08 6.30 -7.74
CA PRO A 12 11.38 6.77 -6.54
C PRO A 12 9.89 7.06 -6.82
N HIS A 13 9.19 6.10 -7.42
CA HIS A 13 7.75 6.17 -7.70
C HIS A 13 6.89 5.70 -6.52
N GLY A 14 7.51 5.13 -5.48
CA GLY A 14 6.83 4.69 -4.26
C GLY A 14 6.89 5.73 -3.15
N TYR A 15 6.29 5.37 -2.01
CA TYR A 15 6.29 6.17 -0.78
C TYR A 15 7.68 6.38 -0.13
N ASP A 16 8.75 5.84 -0.71
CA ASP A 16 10.12 5.92 -0.21
C ASP A 16 10.62 7.38 -0.05
N LYS A 17 10.04 8.34 -0.80
CA LYS A 17 10.30 9.78 -0.61
C LYS A 17 10.01 10.26 0.82
N TYR A 18 9.07 9.62 1.54
CA TYR A 18 8.74 9.93 2.93
C TYR A 18 9.61 9.21 3.96
N LYS A 19 10.60 8.38 3.60
CA LYS A 19 11.56 7.84 4.58
C LYS A 19 12.46 8.92 5.18
N LYS A 20 12.69 10.01 4.46
CA LYS A 20 13.51 11.14 4.92
C LYS A 20 12.78 11.95 6.01
N LEU A 21 13.46 12.15 7.14
CA LEU A 21 12.96 12.88 8.32
C LEU A 21 12.20 14.20 8.02
N PRO A 22 12.68 15.09 7.12
CA PRO A 22 11.94 16.33 6.81
C PRO A 22 10.58 16.09 6.14
N TRP A 23 10.46 15.05 5.31
CA TRP A 23 9.21 14.72 4.64
C TRP A 23 8.21 14.05 5.57
N LYS A 24 8.68 13.30 6.58
CA LYS A 24 7.84 12.82 7.69
C LYS A 24 7.30 13.96 8.54
N ALA A 25 8.14 14.94 8.88
CA ALA A 25 7.71 16.11 9.65
C ALA A 25 6.66 16.93 8.89
N TRP A 26 6.85 17.12 7.58
CA TRP A 26 5.86 17.80 6.74
C TRP A 26 4.54 17.03 6.63
N ALA A 27 4.60 15.71 6.44
CA ALA A 27 3.42 14.84 6.45
C ALA A 27 2.66 14.91 7.79
N GLY A 28 3.38 14.91 8.91
CA GLY A 28 2.81 15.08 10.25
C GLY A 28 2.17 16.45 10.45
N LEU A 29 2.80 17.52 9.99
CA LEU A 29 2.25 18.87 10.05
C LEU A 29 0.97 19.01 9.20
N GLN A 30 0.97 18.44 7.99
CA GLN A 30 -0.20 18.40 7.12
C GLN A 30 -1.36 17.62 7.75
N TYR A 31 -1.06 16.52 8.43
CA TYR A 31 -2.04 15.75 9.19
C TYR A 31 -2.63 16.55 10.36
N VAL A 32 -1.79 17.22 11.17
CA VAL A 32 -2.26 17.99 12.32
C VAL A 32 -3.14 19.18 11.90
N LEU A 33 -2.75 19.88 10.83
CA LEU A 33 -3.46 21.08 10.36
C LEU A 33 -4.72 20.78 9.55
N PHE A 34 -4.69 19.74 8.70
CA PHE A 34 -5.74 19.49 7.71
C PHE A 34 -6.37 18.10 7.80
N ARG A 35 -5.89 17.23 8.70
CA ARG A 35 -6.33 15.83 8.85
C ARG A 35 -6.31 15.04 7.55
N ASN A 36 -5.38 15.38 6.67
CA ASN A 36 -5.26 14.81 5.33
C ASN A 36 -3.79 14.55 5.00
N GLY A 37 -3.58 13.75 3.96
CA GLY A 37 -2.25 13.50 3.40
C GLY A 37 -1.71 12.09 3.66
N PRO A 38 -0.42 11.87 3.40
CA PRO A 38 0.21 10.55 3.36
C PRO A 38 0.11 9.76 4.68
N ALA A 39 0.00 10.46 5.82
CA ALA A 39 -0.19 9.84 7.13
C ALA A 39 -1.61 9.28 7.36
N CYS A 40 -2.60 9.69 6.56
CA CYS A 40 -3.96 9.12 6.58
C CYS A 40 -4.12 7.93 5.63
N SER A 41 -3.14 7.66 4.75
CA SER A 41 -3.31 6.64 3.71
C SER A 41 -3.26 5.25 4.33
N ASN A 42 -4.26 4.43 4.01
CA ASN A 42 -4.20 3.01 4.33
C ASN A 42 -3.34 2.36 3.24
N ILE A 43 -2.33 1.60 3.66
CA ILE A 43 -1.22 1.11 2.83
C ILE A 43 -1.71 0.27 1.62
N ILE A 44 -2.91 -0.28 1.73
CA ILE A 44 -3.60 -1.01 0.69
C ILE A 44 -4.28 0.01 -0.25
N GLU A 45 -3.66 0.23 -1.41
CA GLU A 45 -4.17 1.17 -2.40
C GLU A 45 -5.16 0.52 -3.38
N GLY A 46 -5.24 -0.81 -3.38
CA GLY A 46 -6.21 -1.53 -4.19
C GLY A 46 -6.28 -3.01 -3.84
N GLY A 47 -7.27 -3.71 -4.38
CA GLY A 47 -7.39 -5.14 -4.20
C GLY A 47 -8.27 -5.77 -5.25
N ALA A 48 -8.20 -7.10 -5.38
CA ALA A 48 -9.00 -7.88 -6.30
C ALA A 48 -9.39 -9.20 -5.66
N PHE A 49 -10.55 -9.73 -6.06
CA PHE A 49 -10.96 -11.09 -5.72
C PHE A 49 -10.84 -11.97 -6.96
N TRP A 50 -10.40 -13.21 -6.77
CA TRP A 50 -10.20 -14.16 -7.85
C TRP A 50 -10.55 -15.58 -7.44
N TRP A 51 -10.69 -16.46 -8.41
CA TRP A 51 -11.05 -17.86 -8.23
C TRP A 51 -9.82 -18.74 -8.47
N ALA A 52 -9.45 -19.59 -7.50
CA ALA A 52 -8.52 -20.69 -7.77
C ALA A 52 -9.22 -21.75 -8.63
N ASN A 53 -10.49 -22.03 -8.33
CA ASN A 53 -11.36 -22.88 -9.13
C ASN A 53 -12.50 -22.06 -9.77
N ARG A 54 -12.54 -22.03 -11.11
CA ARG A 54 -13.56 -21.29 -11.88
C ARG A 54 -14.97 -21.84 -11.72
N GLU A 55 -15.12 -23.09 -11.27
CA GLU A 55 -16.42 -23.72 -11.04
C GLU A 55 -17.03 -23.34 -9.68
N ASP A 56 -16.25 -22.70 -8.81
CA ASP A 56 -16.71 -22.31 -7.48
C ASP A 56 -17.63 -21.07 -7.57
N PRO A 57 -18.79 -21.05 -6.87
CA PRO A 57 -19.73 -19.94 -6.92
C PRO A 57 -19.17 -18.63 -6.35
N HIS A 58 -18.10 -18.67 -5.56
CA HIS A 58 -17.52 -17.49 -4.92
C HIS A 58 -16.00 -17.45 -5.11
N PRO A 59 -15.39 -16.26 -5.27
CA PRO A 59 -13.95 -16.15 -5.36
C PRO A 59 -13.30 -16.50 -4.01
N ASP A 60 -12.30 -17.38 -4.05
CA ASP A 60 -11.59 -17.89 -2.88
C ASP A 60 -10.21 -17.24 -2.64
N ILE A 61 -9.73 -16.42 -3.58
CA ILE A 61 -8.46 -15.68 -3.51
C ILE A 61 -8.72 -14.18 -3.34
N GLN A 62 -8.01 -13.56 -2.40
CA GLN A 62 -8.00 -12.11 -2.20
C GLN A 62 -6.59 -11.55 -2.44
N PHE A 63 -6.47 -10.58 -3.33
CA PHE A 63 -5.27 -9.79 -3.58
C PHE A 63 -5.39 -8.43 -2.91
N ALA A 64 -4.34 -8.02 -2.21
CA ALA A 64 -4.17 -6.66 -1.73
C ALA A 64 -2.92 -6.07 -2.41
N PHE A 65 -3.07 -4.92 -3.04
CA PHE A 65 -1.98 -4.16 -3.62
C PHE A 65 -1.49 -3.12 -2.62
N LEU A 66 -0.22 -3.23 -2.24
CA LEU A 66 0.44 -2.32 -1.33
C LEU A 66 1.46 -1.48 -2.10
N ALA A 67 1.23 -0.17 -2.20
CA ALA A 67 2.11 0.77 -2.91
C ALA A 67 3.28 1.28 -2.04
N GLY A 68 3.79 0.42 -1.14
CA GLY A 68 4.86 0.74 -0.20
C GLY A 68 5.76 -0.46 0.05
N SER A 69 7.06 -0.29 -0.17
CA SER A 69 8.08 -1.26 0.23
C SER A 69 8.60 -0.93 1.63
N GLY A 70 8.39 -1.85 2.57
CA GLY A 70 8.91 -1.76 3.94
C GLY A 70 7.85 -1.40 4.99
N ILE A 71 6.77 -2.17 5.03
CA ILE A 71 5.94 -2.30 6.23
C ILE A 71 6.02 -3.76 6.62
N GLU A 72 7.17 -4.07 7.20
CA GLU A 72 7.39 -5.17 8.13
C GLU A 72 7.53 -4.54 9.52
#